data_AF-A0ABD6XF92-F1
#
_entry.id   AF-A0ABD6XF92-F1
#
_cell.length_a   1.000
_cell.length_b   1.000
_cell.length_c   1.000
_cell.angle_alpha   90.00
_cell.angle_beta   90.00
_cell.angle_gamma   90.00
#
_symmetry.space_group_name_H-M   'P 1'
#
loop_
_entity.id
_entity.type
_entity.pdbx_description
1 polymer ?
#
loop_
_entity_poly.entity_id
_entity_poly.type
_entity_poly.pdbx_seq_one_letter_code
_entity_poly.pdbx_strand_id
1 'polypeptide(L)'
;MKDFRLDEYINDINAVYETEEFIKRTEIFLIKLDKKVSEIYKQDSGDDSKKLLLDALIEKLNESRFKKREVVYYDAVTNKKNTHELVKVDDYPNINEKLKEFNNSLSSTKGLKEDKFRLYAMTLKTNKHNYKIIGSFTNTFALKKKFLIGNFSDSKIKLNQRNDIIGFNKKIELFVIDDKYILINQAESKFESLFKMNILFSNQATQILRENDRIKEIFDIETCDKLSKKVELGKRMATRLIKIVSDTDRFNKTIDNIDKIKDIIDNNNHKFHEKVKDVNYRNGKLSVPDGKEVQLLDAISDAFYQAVISETENVDETRM
;
A
#
# COMPACT_ATOMS: atom_id res chain seq x y z
N MET A 1 -17.95 -5.30 0.98
CA MET A 1 -17.66 -5.20 -0.47
C MET A 1 -18.89 -5.00 -1.35
N LYS A 2 -20.13 -5.16 -0.86
CA LYS A 2 -21.36 -5.06 -1.68
C LYS A 2 -21.53 -3.74 -2.47
N ASP A 3 -20.82 -2.67 -2.10
CA ASP A 3 -20.97 -1.35 -2.71
C ASP A 3 -19.91 -0.99 -3.77
N PHE A 4 -18.83 -1.78 -3.92
CA PHE A 4 -17.80 -1.49 -4.92
C PHE A 4 -18.07 -2.28 -6.21
N ARG A 5 -18.37 -1.58 -7.31
CA ARG A 5 -18.69 -2.20 -8.60
C ARG A 5 -17.78 -1.69 -9.71
N LEU A 6 -16.68 -2.43 -9.93
CA LEU A 6 -15.64 -2.06 -10.90
C LEU A 6 -16.19 -1.80 -12.32
N ASP A 7 -17.09 -2.66 -12.79
CA ASP A 7 -17.67 -2.53 -14.13
C ASP A 7 -18.50 -1.24 -14.29
N GLU A 8 -19.17 -0.77 -13.22
CA GLU A 8 -19.95 0.48 -13.26
C GLU A 8 -19.02 1.68 -13.47
N TYR A 9 -17.88 1.72 -12.78
CA TYR A 9 -16.88 2.79 -12.93
C TYR A 9 -16.21 2.78 -14.31
N ILE A 10 -15.92 1.59 -14.85
CA ILE A 10 -15.32 1.47 -16.19
C ILE A 10 -16.33 1.91 -17.26
N ASN A 11 -17.60 1.53 -17.12
CA ASN A 11 -18.65 1.94 -18.06
C ASN A 11 -18.89 3.45 -18.03
N ASP A 12 -18.80 4.09 -16.86
CA ASP A 12 -18.89 5.55 -16.73
C ASP A 12 -17.74 6.27 -17.46
N ILE A 13 -16.51 5.76 -17.37
CA ILE A 13 -15.36 6.27 -18.14
C ILE A 13 -15.59 6.10 -19.64
N ASN A 14 -16.04 4.92 -20.09
CA ASN A 14 -16.31 4.64 -21.50
C ASN A 14 -17.36 5.59 -22.07
N ALA A 15 -18.43 5.88 -21.31
CA ALA A 15 -19.50 6.78 -21.75
C ALA A 15 -18.99 8.21 -21.99
N VAL A 16 -18.11 8.73 -21.14
CA VAL A 16 -17.52 10.07 -21.35
C VAL A 16 -16.51 10.06 -22.51
N TYR A 17 -15.77 8.97 -22.68
CA TYR A 17 -14.83 8.82 -23.78
C TYR A 17 -15.51 8.88 -25.15
N GLU A 18 -16.67 8.25 -25.33
CA GLU A 18 -17.45 8.26 -26.58
C GLU A 18 -17.91 9.66 -27.02
N THR A 19 -18.04 10.60 -26.09
CA THR A 19 -18.47 11.99 -26.37
C THR A 19 -17.33 12.95 -26.67
N GLU A 20 -16.07 12.51 -26.53
CA GLU A 20 -14.85 13.35 -26.58
C GLU A 20 -14.79 14.50 -25.56
N GLU A 21 -15.80 14.67 -24.68
CA GLU A 21 -15.80 15.69 -23.62
C GLU A 21 -14.66 15.52 -22.60
N PHE A 22 -14.07 14.33 -22.55
CA PHE A 22 -12.97 14.01 -21.64
C PHE A 22 -11.79 14.97 -21.79
N ILE A 23 -11.54 15.52 -22.98
CA ILE A 23 -10.37 16.38 -23.26
C ILE A 23 -10.29 17.58 -22.31
N LYS A 24 -11.44 18.23 -22.05
CA LYS A 24 -11.55 19.37 -21.12
C LYS A 24 -11.63 18.96 -19.66
N ARG A 25 -11.94 17.70 -19.39
CA ARG A 25 -12.18 17.13 -18.06
C ARG A 25 -10.99 16.28 -17.55
N THR A 26 -9.87 16.36 -18.27
CA THR A 26 -8.68 15.53 -18.04
C THR A 26 -7.46 16.38 -17.76
N GLU A 27 -6.68 15.96 -16.78
CA GLU A 27 -5.37 16.52 -16.45
C GLU A 27 -4.34 15.40 -16.31
N ILE A 28 -3.08 15.72 -16.63
CA ILE A 28 -1.97 14.75 -16.60
C ILE A 28 -0.98 15.18 -15.53
N PHE A 29 -0.48 14.21 -14.77
CA PHE A 29 0.47 14.43 -13.70
C PHE A 29 1.67 13.50 -13.82
N LEU A 30 2.83 14.00 -13.41
CA LEU A 30 4.04 13.24 -13.16
C LEU A 30 4.24 13.08 -11.66
N ILE A 31 4.67 11.89 -11.25
CA ILE A 31 4.84 11.56 -9.84
C ILE A 31 6.28 11.09 -9.62
N LYS A 32 6.99 11.87 -8.79
CA LYS A 32 8.31 11.51 -8.29
C LYS A 32 8.14 10.81 -6.95
N LEU A 33 8.69 9.60 -6.86
CA LEU A 33 8.69 8.81 -5.63
C LEU A 33 10.06 8.96 -4.95
N ASP A 34 10.10 9.65 -3.82
CA ASP A 34 11.27 9.69 -2.93
C ASP A 34 11.05 8.82 -1.68
N LYS A 35 12.09 8.56 -0.88
CA LYS A 35 11.95 7.85 0.41
C LYS A 35 11.13 8.66 1.41
N LYS A 36 11.30 9.98 1.44
CA LYS A 36 10.64 10.86 2.42
C LYS A 36 9.27 11.35 1.95
N VAL A 37 9.21 12.00 0.79
CA VAL A 37 7.99 12.62 0.26
C VAL A 37 7.80 12.24 -1.20
N SER A 38 6.57 11.95 -1.60
CA SER A 38 6.21 11.82 -3.02
C SER A 38 5.74 13.19 -3.50
N GLU A 39 6.21 13.63 -4.66
CA GLU A 39 5.87 14.92 -5.25
C GLU A 39 5.03 14.70 -6.51
N ILE A 40 3.96 15.49 -6.66
CA ILE A 40 3.00 15.41 -7.75
C ILE A 40 3.09 16.70 -8.57
N TYR A 41 3.37 16.55 -9.86
CA TYR A 41 3.57 17.65 -10.80
C TYR A 41 2.50 17.62 -11.87
N LYS A 42 1.68 18.66 -11.96
CA LYS A 42 0.72 18.82 -13.05
C LYS A 42 1.46 19.19 -14.34
N GLN A 43 0.98 18.65 -15.46
CA GLN A 43 1.55 18.89 -16.77
C GLN A 43 0.49 19.46 -17.71
N ASP A 44 0.85 20.55 -18.38
CA ASP A 44 0.12 21.05 -19.53
C ASP A 44 0.25 20.05 -20.68
N SER A 45 -0.88 19.66 -21.25
CA SER A 45 -0.95 18.65 -22.32
C SER A 45 -1.93 19.08 -23.39
N GLY A 46 -1.54 18.89 -24.65
CA GLY A 46 -2.44 19.09 -25.79
C GLY A 46 -3.45 17.95 -25.92
N ASP A 47 -4.54 18.22 -26.62
CA ASP A 47 -5.67 17.32 -26.80
C ASP A 47 -5.26 15.94 -27.35
N ASP A 48 -4.37 15.91 -28.35
CA ASP A 48 -3.82 14.68 -28.92
C ASP A 48 -3.13 13.80 -27.87
N SER A 49 -2.41 14.42 -26.92
CA SER A 49 -1.71 13.69 -25.87
C SER A 49 -2.69 13.13 -24.85
N LYS A 50 -3.74 13.89 -24.50
CA LYS A 50 -4.79 13.40 -23.61
C LYS A 50 -5.54 12.24 -24.24
N LYS A 51 -5.89 12.35 -25.52
CA LYS A 51 -6.56 11.28 -26.29
C LYS A 51 -5.70 10.03 -26.34
N LEU A 52 -4.45 10.16 -26.80
CA LEU A 52 -3.54 9.02 -26.93
C LEU A 52 -3.33 8.27 -25.60
N LEU A 53 -3.21 8.99 -24.48
CA LEU A 53 -3.07 8.38 -23.16
C LEU A 53 -4.37 7.73 -22.68
N LEU A 54 -5.52 8.39 -22.85
CA LEU A 54 -6.80 7.84 -22.44
C LEU A 54 -7.17 6.59 -23.25
N ASP A 55 -6.96 6.59 -24.57
CA ASP A 55 -7.17 5.43 -25.45
C ASP A 55 -6.43 4.21 -24.91
N ALA A 56 -5.16 4.40 -24.55
CA ALA A 56 -4.30 3.34 -24.04
C ALA A 56 -4.74 2.83 -22.65
N LEU A 57 -5.26 3.72 -21.79
CA LEU A 57 -5.75 3.36 -20.46
C LEU A 57 -7.12 2.66 -20.52
N ILE A 58 -8.02 3.14 -21.36
CA ILE A 58 -9.34 2.53 -21.60
C ILE A 58 -9.20 1.13 -22.20
N GLU A 59 -8.27 0.94 -23.14
CA GLU A 59 -7.91 -0.39 -23.65
C GLU A 59 -7.62 -1.35 -22.49
N LYS A 60 -6.84 -0.91 -21.48
CA LYS A 60 -6.47 -1.73 -20.31
C LYS A 60 -7.57 -1.90 -19.28
N LEU A 61 -8.38 -0.87 -19.03
CA LEU A 61 -9.56 -0.99 -18.17
C LEU A 61 -10.54 -2.02 -18.74
N ASN A 62 -10.71 -2.05 -20.06
CA ASN A 62 -11.64 -2.96 -20.72
C ASN A 62 -11.13 -4.39 -20.92
N GLU A 63 -9.84 -4.67 -20.63
CA GLU A 63 -9.33 -6.04 -20.69
C GLU A 63 -10.07 -6.95 -19.71
N SER A 64 -10.52 -8.12 -20.19
CA SER A 64 -11.20 -9.10 -19.34
C SER A 64 -10.38 -9.52 -18.13
N ARG A 65 -9.05 -9.51 -18.21
CA ARG A 65 -8.16 -9.84 -17.09
C ARG A 65 -8.17 -8.79 -15.98
N PHE A 66 -8.45 -7.54 -16.33
CA PHE A 66 -8.60 -6.46 -15.37
C PHE A 66 -9.99 -6.52 -14.73
N LYS A 67 -11.05 -6.62 -15.54
CA LYS A 67 -12.45 -6.63 -15.05
C LYS A 67 -12.83 -7.84 -14.20
N LYS A 68 -12.46 -9.04 -14.62
CA LYS A 68 -12.87 -10.29 -13.96
C LYS A 68 -12.01 -10.68 -12.77
N ARG A 69 -11.04 -9.85 -12.42
CA ARG A 69 -10.14 -10.16 -11.31
C ARG A 69 -10.89 -9.96 -9.99
N GLU A 70 -10.72 -10.91 -9.08
CA GLU A 70 -11.30 -10.82 -7.75
C GLU A 70 -10.81 -9.54 -7.05
N VAL A 71 -11.75 -8.81 -6.43
CA VAL A 71 -11.46 -7.65 -5.59
C VAL A 71 -11.51 -8.11 -4.14
N VAL A 72 -10.43 -7.85 -3.41
CA VAL A 72 -10.27 -8.19 -1.99
C VAL A 72 -9.86 -6.94 -1.22
N TYR A 73 -10.14 -6.87 0.08
CA TYR A 73 -9.58 -5.77 0.88
C TYR A 73 -8.06 -5.87 0.96
N TYR A 74 -7.40 -4.72 0.92
CA TYR A 74 -5.96 -4.62 1.16
C TYR A 74 -5.61 -5.09 2.58
N ASP A 75 -4.60 -5.96 2.70
CA ASP A 75 -3.99 -6.36 3.97
C ASP A 75 -2.49 -6.08 3.89
N ALA A 76 -1.98 -5.21 4.76
CA ALA A 76 -0.58 -4.79 4.75
C ALA A 76 0.43 -5.91 5.09
N VAL A 77 -0.05 -7.06 5.58
CA VAL A 77 0.75 -8.23 5.98
C VAL A 77 0.72 -9.32 4.92
N THR A 78 -0.40 -9.49 4.20
CA THR A 78 -0.58 -10.56 3.22
C THR A 78 -0.86 -10.02 1.83
N ASN A 79 0.01 -10.38 0.89
CA ASN A 79 -0.24 -10.12 -0.53
C ASN A 79 -1.02 -11.28 -1.15
N LYS A 80 -2.19 -10.99 -1.72
CA LYS A 80 -2.98 -11.97 -2.48
C LYS A 80 -2.61 -11.88 -3.98
N LYS A 81 -2.14 -13.00 -4.55
CA LYS A 81 -1.82 -13.07 -5.97
C LYS A 81 -3.09 -13.08 -6.81
N ASN A 82 -3.03 -12.46 -7.98
CA ASN A 82 -4.11 -12.42 -8.97
C ASN A 82 -5.42 -11.80 -8.44
N THR A 83 -5.35 -10.89 -7.47
CA THR A 83 -6.47 -10.08 -7.02
C THR A 83 -6.21 -8.60 -7.31
N HIS A 84 -7.26 -7.79 -7.24
CA HIS A 84 -7.15 -6.36 -6.99
C HIS A 84 -7.36 -6.10 -5.51
N GLU A 85 -6.49 -5.31 -4.90
CA GLU A 85 -6.63 -4.96 -3.49
C GLU A 85 -7.34 -3.61 -3.38
N LEU A 86 -8.46 -3.58 -2.66
CA LEU A 86 -9.29 -2.41 -2.45
C LEU A 86 -8.94 -1.76 -1.11
N VAL A 87 -8.61 -0.48 -1.17
CA VAL A 87 -8.37 0.38 -0.02
C VAL A 87 -9.50 1.39 0.08
N LYS A 88 -10.06 1.56 1.27
CA LYS A 88 -10.88 2.74 1.57
C LYS A 88 -9.94 3.85 2.06
N VAL A 89 -10.08 5.03 1.49
CA VAL A 89 -9.19 6.16 1.79
C VAL A 89 -9.31 6.58 3.26
N ASP A 90 -10.52 6.53 3.82
CA ASP A 90 -10.78 6.95 5.21
C ASP A 90 -10.10 6.05 6.26
N ASP A 91 -9.71 4.83 5.90
CA ASP A 91 -8.97 3.93 6.80
C ASP A 91 -7.52 4.40 7.04
N TYR A 92 -7.01 5.31 6.20
CA TYR A 92 -5.61 5.74 6.21
C TYR A 92 -5.46 7.27 5.97
N PRO A 93 -5.24 8.06 7.03
CA PRO A 93 -5.23 9.54 6.94
C PRO A 93 -4.22 10.12 5.93
N ASN A 94 -3.03 9.52 5.85
CA ASN A 94 -1.96 9.90 4.91
C ASN A 94 -2.37 9.74 3.44
N ILE A 95 -3.28 8.81 3.12
CA ILE A 95 -3.80 8.64 1.76
C ILE A 95 -4.63 9.85 1.36
N ASN A 96 -5.57 10.25 2.23
CA ASN A 96 -6.43 11.41 2.00
C ASN A 96 -5.60 12.69 1.79
N GLU A 97 -4.60 12.92 2.64
CA GLU A 97 -3.67 14.06 2.49
C GLU A 97 -2.95 14.05 1.15
N LYS A 98 -2.38 12.90 0.76
CA LYS A 98 -1.67 12.77 -0.51
C LYS A 98 -2.59 12.95 -1.73
N LEU A 99 -3.83 12.50 -1.66
CA LEU A 99 -4.79 12.69 -2.77
C LEU A 99 -5.18 14.17 -2.95
N LYS A 100 -5.22 14.96 -1.88
CA LYS A 100 -5.45 16.42 -1.97
C LYS A 100 -4.36 17.16 -2.73
N GLU A 101 -3.14 16.64 -2.76
CA GLU A 101 -2.03 17.25 -3.51
C GLU A 101 -2.25 17.26 -5.03
N PHE A 102 -3.18 16.46 -5.57
CA PHE A 102 -3.57 16.58 -6.98
C PHE A 102 -4.24 17.93 -7.28
N ASN A 103 -4.92 18.54 -6.30
CA ASN A 103 -5.53 19.87 -6.44
C ASN A 103 -4.51 21.00 -6.22
N ASN A 104 -3.45 20.73 -5.46
CA ASN A 104 -2.39 21.68 -5.08
C ASN A 104 -1.01 21.25 -5.62
N SER A 105 -1.01 20.70 -6.83
CA SER A 105 0.17 20.08 -7.43
C SER A 105 1.23 21.12 -7.81
N LEU A 106 2.49 20.70 -7.85
CA LEU A 106 3.58 21.49 -8.39
C LEU A 106 3.41 21.67 -9.91
N SER A 107 3.83 22.80 -10.46
CA SER A 107 3.67 23.12 -11.89
C SER A 107 4.98 23.08 -12.69
N SER A 108 6.13 23.10 -12.03
CA SER A 108 7.45 23.14 -12.67
C SER A 108 8.26 21.90 -12.33
N THR A 109 8.83 21.27 -13.35
CA THR A 109 9.81 20.19 -13.25
C THR A 109 11.23 20.65 -13.58
N LYS A 110 11.46 21.97 -13.68
CA LYS A 110 12.77 22.56 -14.02
C LYS A 110 13.89 22.00 -13.15
N GLY A 111 14.95 21.52 -13.81
CA GLY A 111 16.11 20.92 -13.15
C GLY A 111 15.92 19.46 -12.73
N LEU A 112 14.73 18.88 -12.89
CA LEU A 112 14.50 17.45 -12.75
C LEU A 112 14.76 16.73 -14.08
N LYS A 113 15.33 15.54 -13.98
CA LYS A 113 15.48 14.63 -15.10
C LYS A 113 14.28 13.68 -15.15
N GLU A 114 13.93 13.25 -16.34
CA GLU A 114 12.82 12.34 -16.62
C GLU A 114 12.87 11.03 -15.80
N ASP A 115 14.07 10.51 -15.55
CA ASP A 115 14.31 9.29 -14.77
C ASP A 115 13.92 9.38 -13.29
N LYS A 116 13.63 10.60 -12.81
CA LYS A 116 13.13 10.86 -11.45
C LYS A 116 11.66 10.54 -11.30
N PHE A 117 10.90 10.55 -12.40
CA PHE A 117 9.48 10.20 -12.36
C PHE A 117 9.32 8.69 -12.45
N ARG A 118 8.53 8.12 -11.54
CA ARG A 118 8.31 6.67 -11.44
C ARG A 118 6.89 6.27 -11.80
N LEU A 119 5.97 7.21 -11.72
CA LEU A 119 4.55 7.05 -12.00
C LEU A 119 4.05 8.29 -12.76
N TYR A 120 2.98 8.10 -13.51
CA TYR A 120 2.14 9.16 -14.05
C TYR A 120 0.71 8.93 -13.60
N ALA A 121 -0.10 9.99 -13.65
CA ALA A 121 -1.53 9.88 -13.43
C ALA A 121 -2.29 10.67 -14.49
N MET A 122 -3.44 10.14 -14.89
CA MET A 122 -4.47 10.88 -15.61
C MET A 122 -5.67 11.05 -14.67
N THR A 123 -6.06 12.28 -14.39
CA THR A 123 -7.35 12.55 -13.75
C THR A 123 -8.42 12.64 -14.82
N LEU A 124 -9.61 12.14 -14.51
CA LEU A 124 -10.77 12.26 -15.39
C LEU A 124 -12.00 12.52 -14.54
N LYS A 125 -12.69 13.63 -14.80
CA LYS A 125 -13.96 13.95 -14.15
C LYS A 125 -15.13 13.61 -15.08
N THR A 126 -16.04 12.77 -14.62
CA THR A 126 -17.32 12.52 -15.29
C THR A 126 -18.42 13.31 -14.58
N ASN A 127 -19.67 13.17 -15.04
CA ASN A 127 -20.81 13.76 -14.34
C ASN A 127 -21.13 13.03 -13.03
N LYS A 128 -20.61 11.82 -12.84
CA LYS A 128 -20.92 10.96 -11.68
C LYS A 128 -19.75 10.85 -10.71
N HIS A 129 -18.54 10.76 -11.25
CA HIS A 129 -17.36 10.37 -10.48
C HIS A 129 -16.11 11.17 -10.88
N ASN A 130 -15.12 11.16 -10.00
CA ASN A 130 -13.77 11.64 -10.28
C ASN A 130 -12.80 10.47 -10.22
N TYR A 131 -12.00 10.32 -11.26
CA TYR A 131 -11.05 9.23 -11.38
C TYR A 131 -9.62 9.73 -11.36
N LYS A 132 -8.72 8.93 -10.79
CA LYS A 132 -7.27 9.03 -11.03
C LYS A 132 -6.77 7.67 -11.50
N ILE A 133 -6.32 7.60 -12.74
CA ILE A 133 -5.75 6.38 -13.33
C ILE A 133 -4.24 6.53 -13.30
N ILE A 134 -3.56 5.71 -12.50
CA ILE A 134 -2.13 5.85 -12.23
C ILE A 134 -1.39 4.68 -12.89
N GLY A 135 -0.44 5.01 -13.77
CA GLY A 135 0.43 4.06 -14.43
C GLY A 135 1.90 4.29 -14.08
N SER A 136 2.77 3.39 -14.53
CA SER A 136 4.22 3.48 -14.31
C SER A 136 5.00 3.87 -15.55
N PHE A 137 6.20 4.41 -15.34
CA PHE A 137 7.18 4.53 -16.43
C PHE A 137 8.04 3.29 -16.50
N THR A 138 8.34 2.83 -17.72
CA THR A 138 9.35 1.78 -17.95
C THR A 138 10.68 2.39 -18.36
N ASN A 139 11.76 1.97 -17.71
CA ASN A 139 13.13 2.37 -18.05
C ASN A 139 13.68 1.66 -19.31
N THR A 140 12.92 0.75 -19.94
CA THR A 140 13.43 -0.14 -20.99
C THR A 140 13.00 0.30 -22.39
N PHE A 141 13.96 0.79 -23.18
CA PHE A 141 13.84 1.11 -24.62
C PHE A 141 13.48 -0.10 -25.52
N ALA A 142 13.37 -1.32 -24.99
CA ALA A 142 13.39 -2.55 -25.77
C ALA A 142 12.01 -3.14 -26.19
N LEU A 143 10.87 -2.56 -25.83
CA LEU A 143 9.55 -3.13 -26.17
C LEU A 143 8.63 -2.12 -26.87
N LYS A 144 8.94 -1.76 -28.12
CA LYS A 144 8.16 -0.82 -28.97
C LYS A 144 6.63 -1.06 -29.02
N LYS A 145 6.13 -2.26 -28.68
CA LYS A 145 4.70 -2.62 -28.79
C LYS A 145 3.82 -2.27 -27.58
N LYS A 146 4.38 -1.80 -26.46
CA LYS A 146 3.62 -1.62 -25.20
C LYS A 146 3.65 -0.20 -24.60
N PHE A 147 4.22 0.78 -25.30
CA PHE A 147 4.50 2.09 -24.73
C PHE A 147 3.92 3.23 -25.55
N LEU A 148 3.50 4.30 -24.86
CA LEU A 148 3.42 5.64 -25.45
C LEU A 148 4.73 6.36 -25.14
N ILE A 149 5.22 7.17 -26.07
CA ILE A 149 6.47 7.92 -25.91
C ILE A 149 6.12 9.40 -25.72
N GLY A 150 6.74 10.06 -24.75
CA GLY A 150 6.39 11.43 -24.39
C GLY A 150 7.62 12.30 -24.18
N ASN A 151 7.71 13.42 -24.89
CA ASN A 151 8.72 14.43 -24.61
C ASN A 151 8.18 15.40 -23.55
N PHE A 152 8.92 15.54 -22.46
CA PHE A 152 8.56 16.41 -21.35
C PHE A 152 9.54 17.57 -21.26
N SER A 153 8.97 18.76 -21.21
CA SER A 153 9.67 19.99 -20.85
C SER A 153 9.05 20.52 -19.55
N ASP A 154 9.79 21.32 -18.78
CA ASP A 154 9.43 21.89 -17.47
C ASP A 154 7.96 21.72 -17.01
N SER A 155 6.99 22.36 -17.68
CA SER A 155 5.56 22.26 -17.33
C SER A 155 4.69 21.57 -18.38
N LYS A 156 5.26 21.07 -19.48
CA LYS A 156 4.52 20.59 -20.66
C LYS A 156 4.90 19.17 -21.04
N ILE A 157 3.90 18.36 -21.34
CA ILE A 157 4.04 17.04 -21.93
C ILE A 157 3.45 17.01 -23.34
N LYS A 158 4.17 16.39 -24.27
CA LYS A 158 3.63 15.98 -25.58
C LYS A 158 3.90 14.49 -25.84
N LEU A 159 2.84 13.72 -26.09
CA LEU A 159 2.90 12.31 -26.43
C LEU A 159 2.84 12.10 -27.95
N ASN A 160 3.74 11.29 -28.49
CA ASN A 160 3.79 10.93 -29.91
C ASN A 160 4.03 9.42 -30.08
N GLN A 161 3.65 8.85 -31.23
CA GLN A 161 3.89 7.43 -31.56
C GLN A 161 5.29 7.14 -32.18
N ARG A 162 6.19 8.14 -32.31
CA ARG A 162 7.56 7.93 -32.81
C ARG A 162 8.61 8.73 -32.03
N ASN A 163 9.72 8.03 -31.80
CA ASN A 163 11.01 8.33 -31.15
C ASN A 163 11.15 9.63 -30.33
N ASP A 164 11.36 9.37 -29.04
CA ASP A 164 12.31 9.95 -28.09
C ASP A 164 11.70 10.35 -26.74
N ILE A 165 12.05 9.46 -25.80
CA ILE A 165 12.15 9.49 -24.33
C ILE A 165 10.83 9.39 -23.53
N ILE A 166 10.94 8.70 -22.39
CA ILE A 166 9.91 8.13 -21.50
C ILE A 166 8.86 7.19 -22.14
N GLY A 167 8.97 5.89 -21.83
CA GLY A 167 7.93 4.90 -22.11
C GLY A 167 6.86 4.87 -21.02
N PHE A 168 5.66 5.38 -21.34
CA PHE A 168 4.46 5.16 -20.54
C PHE A 168 4.08 3.69 -20.58
N ASN A 169 4.14 3.01 -19.44
CA ASN A 169 3.53 1.70 -19.31
C ASN A 169 2.02 1.85 -19.36
N LYS A 170 1.36 1.16 -20.29
CA LYS A 170 -0.10 1.13 -20.34
C LYS A 170 -0.74 0.43 -19.12
N LYS A 171 0.03 -0.36 -18.35
CA LYS A 171 -0.47 -1.03 -17.14
C LYS A 171 -0.98 0.01 -16.14
N ILE A 172 -2.24 -0.15 -15.76
CA ILE A 172 -2.87 0.58 -14.66
C ILE A 172 -2.32 -0.03 -13.38
N GLU A 173 -1.56 0.74 -12.60
CA GLU A 173 -1.04 0.30 -11.31
C GLU A 173 -2.07 0.56 -10.21
N LEU A 174 -2.68 1.76 -10.21
CA LEU A 174 -3.69 2.17 -9.25
C LEU A 174 -4.88 2.81 -9.98
N PHE A 175 -6.08 2.57 -9.47
CA PHE A 175 -7.30 3.23 -9.93
C PHE A 175 -8.02 3.84 -8.73
N VAL A 176 -8.05 5.17 -8.66
CA VAL A 176 -8.69 5.93 -7.58
C VAL A 176 -10.07 6.37 -8.04
N ILE A 177 -11.09 6.16 -7.21
CA ILE A 177 -12.48 6.53 -7.45
C ILE A 177 -12.93 7.47 -6.33
N ASP A 178 -13.34 8.67 -6.71
CA ASP A 178 -13.90 9.73 -5.85
C ASP A 178 -13.06 10.12 -4.64
N ASP A 179 -11.77 9.80 -4.66
CA ASP A 179 -10.89 9.87 -3.47
C ASP A 179 -11.45 9.12 -2.26
N LYS A 180 -12.32 8.12 -2.51
CA LYS A 180 -12.93 7.23 -1.51
C LYS A 180 -12.33 5.84 -1.57
N TYR A 181 -12.07 5.36 -2.78
CA TYR A 181 -11.54 4.02 -3.02
C TYR A 181 -10.28 4.07 -3.86
N ILE A 182 -9.34 3.18 -3.54
CA ILE A 182 -8.17 2.90 -4.37
C ILE A 182 -8.15 1.42 -4.67
N LEU A 183 -8.16 1.07 -5.95
CA LEU A 183 -7.95 -0.28 -6.42
C LEU A 183 -6.48 -0.45 -6.82
N ILE A 184 -5.77 -1.33 -6.13
CA ILE A 184 -4.36 -1.68 -6.37
C ILE A 184 -4.31 -2.87 -7.32
N ASN A 185 -3.72 -2.68 -8.50
CA ASN A 185 -3.59 -3.72 -9.51
C ASN A 185 -2.19 -4.34 -9.48
N GLN A 186 -1.97 -5.25 -8.52
CA GLN A 186 -0.68 -5.94 -8.33
C GLN A 186 0.50 -4.96 -8.30
N ALA A 187 0.33 -3.90 -7.51
CA ALA A 187 1.22 -2.75 -7.47
C ALA A 187 1.42 -2.21 -6.04
N GLU A 188 1.32 -3.10 -5.04
CA GLU A 188 1.44 -2.77 -3.61
C GLU A 188 2.65 -1.87 -3.33
N SER A 189 3.84 -2.20 -3.84
CA SER A 189 5.04 -1.39 -3.60
C SER A 189 4.94 0.04 -4.15
N LYS A 190 4.23 0.26 -5.26
CA LYS A 190 3.98 1.60 -5.84
C LYS A 190 2.94 2.36 -5.02
N PHE A 191 1.87 1.69 -4.62
CA PHE A 191 0.86 2.22 -3.69
C PHE A 191 1.54 2.70 -2.39
N GLU A 192 2.31 1.83 -1.76
CA GLU A 192 2.97 2.14 -0.49
C GLU A 192 3.99 3.25 -0.60
N SER A 193 4.73 3.29 -1.71
CA SER A 193 5.68 4.35 -1.97
C SER A 193 4.98 5.68 -2.22
N LEU A 194 3.88 5.70 -2.97
CA LEU A 194 3.13 6.91 -3.26
C LEU A 194 2.55 7.52 -1.97
N PHE A 195 1.86 6.69 -1.19
CA PHE A 195 1.13 7.12 0.00
C PHE A 195 1.95 7.09 1.30
N LYS A 196 3.20 6.61 1.27
CA LYS A 196 4.07 6.51 2.45
C LYS A 196 3.53 5.60 3.55
N MET A 197 2.93 4.49 3.15
CA MET A 197 2.35 3.51 4.08
C MET A 197 3.39 2.96 5.07
N ASN A 198 4.65 2.78 4.64
CA ASN A 198 5.71 2.35 5.54
C ASN A 198 5.96 3.35 6.68
N ILE A 199 5.93 4.66 6.39
CA ILE A 199 6.12 5.70 7.41
C ILE A 199 4.94 5.68 8.39
N LEU A 200 3.71 5.57 7.87
CA LEU A 200 2.51 5.46 8.70
C LEU A 200 2.63 4.27 9.68
N PHE A 201 2.90 3.07 9.16
CA PHE A 201 2.96 1.86 9.98
C PHE A 201 4.12 1.89 10.96
N SER A 202 5.30 2.37 10.55
CA SER A 202 6.43 2.53 11.47
C SER A 202 6.10 3.50 12.60
N ASN A 203 5.49 4.66 12.31
CA ASN A 203 5.11 5.62 13.34
C ASN A 203 4.07 5.05 14.31
N GLN A 204 3.04 4.38 13.79
CA GLN A 204 2.01 3.74 14.62
C GLN A 204 2.61 2.64 15.51
N ALA A 205 3.47 1.78 14.96
CA ALA A 205 4.13 0.72 15.72
C ALA A 205 5.06 1.27 16.81
N THR A 206 5.84 2.31 16.49
CA THR A 206 6.70 2.99 17.48
C THR A 206 5.85 3.65 18.57
N GLN A 207 4.71 4.24 18.23
CA GLN A 207 3.79 4.80 19.21
C GLN A 207 3.22 3.72 20.14
N ILE A 208 2.78 2.58 19.60
CA ILE A 208 2.34 1.43 20.39
C ILE A 208 3.41 1.00 21.41
N LEU A 209 4.67 0.84 20.98
CA LEU A 209 5.77 0.45 21.88
C LEU A 209 6.04 1.47 22.98
N ARG A 210 5.81 2.76 22.72
CA ARG A 210 6.08 3.86 23.66
C ARG A 210 4.93 4.19 24.59
N GLU A 211 3.69 3.94 24.18
CA GLU A 211 2.51 4.47 24.86
C GLU A 211 1.57 3.38 25.36
N ASN A 212 1.58 2.17 24.79
CA ASN A 212 0.68 1.11 25.23
C ASN A 212 1.13 0.49 26.56
N ASP A 213 0.33 0.66 27.61
CA ASP A 213 0.67 0.19 28.97
C ASP A 213 0.82 -1.32 29.05
N ARG A 214 -0.01 -2.08 28.32
CA ARG A 214 0.05 -3.54 28.27
C ARG A 214 1.35 -4.02 27.65
N ILE A 215 1.83 -3.36 26.58
CA ILE A 215 3.17 -3.62 26.04
C ILE A 215 4.26 -3.36 27.09
N LYS A 216 4.18 -2.25 27.84
CA LYS A 216 5.15 -1.91 28.89
C LYS A 216 5.11 -2.88 30.07
N GLU A 217 4.01 -3.58 30.30
CA GLU A 217 3.92 -4.64 31.31
C GLU A 217 4.80 -5.84 30.95
N ILE A 218 5.02 -6.13 29.67
CA ILE A 218 5.74 -7.33 29.22
C ILE A 218 7.10 -7.04 28.58
N PHE A 219 7.38 -5.83 28.13
CA PHE A 219 8.69 -5.44 27.61
C PHE A 219 9.32 -4.37 28.49
N ASP A 220 10.61 -4.50 28.76
CA ASP A 220 11.38 -3.43 29.40
C ASP A 220 11.75 -2.33 28.40
N ILE A 221 12.29 -1.22 28.91
CA ILE A 221 12.63 -0.05 28.10
C ILE A 221 13.64 -0.43 27.00
N GLU A 222 14.66 -1.23 27.33
CA GLU A 222 15.67 -1.66 26.36
C GLU A 222 15.05 -2.50 25.22
N THR A 223 14.12 -3.40 25.56
CA THR A 223 13.40 -4.23 24.59
C THR A 223 12.49 -3.38 23.70
N CYS A 224 11.75 -2.43 24.28
CA CYS A 224 10.95 -1.48 23.51
C CYS A 224 11.81 -0.63 22.57
N ASP A 225 12.99 -0.19 23.00
CA ASP A 225 13.92 0.58 22.16
C ASP A 225 14.48 -0.25 21.01
N LYS A 226 14.84 -1.52 21.27
CA LYS A 226 15.29 -2.46 20.22
C LYS A 226 14.17 -2.72 19.21
N LEU A 227 12.96 -3.01 19.68
CA LEU A 227 11.79 -3.21 18.82
C LEU A 227 11.47 -1.96 18.00
N SER A 228 11.56 -0.77 18.60
CA SER A 228 11.31 0.52 17.93
C SER A 228 12.24 0.70 16.73
N LYS A 229 13.55 0.45 16.92
CA LYS A 229 14.53 0.49 15.81
C LYS A 229 14.19 -0.52 14.70
N LYS A 230 13.67 -1.69 15.05
CA LYS A 230 13.31 -2.73 14.06
C LYS A 230 12.04 -2.41 13.29
N VAL A 231 11.00 -1.90 13.95
CA VAL A 231 9.74 -1.52 13.28
C VAL A 231 9.92 -0.28 12.40
N GLU A 232 10.84 0.63 12.75
CA GLU A 232 11.24 1.76 11.90
C GLU A 232 11.93 1.31 10.60
N LEU A 233 12.72 0.24 10.66
CA LEU A 233 13.44 -0.30 9.51
C LEU A 233 12.61 -1.30 8.69
N GLY A 234 11.55 -1.87 9.25
CA GLY A 234 10.84 -3.01 8.66
C GLY A 234 9.32 -2.94 8.75
N LYS A 235 8.67 -2.66 7.60
CA LYS A 235 7.20 -2.68 7.44
C LYS A 235 6.54 -3.93 8.02
N ARG A 236 7.12 -5.11 7.77
CA ARG A 236 6.54 -6.39 8.22
C ARG A 236 6.44 -6.49 9.73
N MET A 237 7.45 -6.01 10.46
CA MET A 237 7.38 -6.01 11.93
C MET A 237 6.39 -4.97 12.43
N ALA A 238 6.39 -3.77 11.84
CA ALA A 238 5.46 -2.71 12.21
C ALA A 238 3.99 -3.14 12.05
N THR A 239 3.63 -3.60 10.85
CA THR A 239 2.28 -4.08 10.52
C THR A 239 1.85 -5.28 11.37
N ARG A 240 2.78 -6.19 11.67
CA ARG A 240 2.51 -7.31 12.56
C ARG A 240 2.18 -6.86 13.98
N LEU A 241 2.96 -5.95 14.56
CA LEU A 241 2.68 -5.41 15.89
C LEU A 241 1.32 -4.70 15.94
N ILE A 242 1.02 -3.86 14.93
CA ILE A 242 -0.26 -3.17 14.83
C ILE A 242 -1.41 -4.18 14.79
N LYS A 243 -1.29 -5.23 13.98
CA LYS A 243 -2.32 -6.28 13.86
C LYS A 243 -2.54 -7.01 15.19
N ILE A 244 -1.47 -7.35 15.91
CA ILE A 244 -1.56 -8.00 17.23
C ILE A 244 -2.34 -7.14 18.21
N VAL A 245 -2.00 -5.85 18.32
CA VAL A 245 -2.63 -4.94 19.31
C VAL A 245 -4.05 -4.53 18.90
N SER A 246 -4.39 -4.58 17.61
CA SER A 246 -5.73 -4.21 17.12
C SER A 246 -6.85 -5.15 17.60
N ASP A 247 -6.53 -6.42 17.88
CA ASP A 247 -7.44 -7.35 18.56
C ASP A 247 -7.25 -7.23 20.07
N THR A 248 -7.82 -6.15 20.64
CA THR A 248 -7.54 -5.74 22.02
C THR A 248 -7.89 -6.80 23.06
N ASP A 249 -9.03 -7.49 22.89
CA ASP A 249 -9.47 -8.51 23.84
C ASP A 249 -8.50 -9.69 23.87
N ARG A 250 -8.10 -10.17 22.69
CA ARG A 250 -7.13 -11.27 22.56
C ARG A 250 -5.75 -10.86 23.05
N PHE A 251 -5.30 -9.67 22.67
CA PHE A 251 -4.00 -9.15 23.08
C PHE A 251 -3.93 -9.05 24.61
N ASN A 252 -4.97 -8.53 25.25
CA ASN A 252 -5.05 -8.46 26.70
C ASN A 252 -5.00 -9.84 27.36
N LYS A 253 -5.80 -10.80 26.88
CA LYS A 253 -5.76 -12.19 27.37
C LYS A 253 -4.40 -12.86 27.19
N THR A 254 -3.72 -12.57 26.08
CA THR A 254 -2.37 -13.08 25.80
C THR A 254 -1.40 -12.56 26.86
N ILE A 255 -1.50 -11.28 27.22
CA ILE A 255 -0.65 -10.67 28.25
C ILE A 255 -0.99 -11.20 29.65
N ASP A 256 -2.26 -11.40 29.98
CA ASP A 256 -2.68 -11.95 31.27
C ASP A 256 -2.13 -13.37 31.53
N ASN A 257 -1.81 -14.11 30.46
CA ASN A 257 -1.30 -15.48 30.50
C ASN A 257 0.17 -15.58 30.02
N ILE A 258 0.90 -14.47 29.99
CA ILE A 258 2.23 -14.41 29.37
C ILE A 258 3.24 -15.35 30.04
N ASP A 259 3.03 -15.74 31.29
CA ASP A 259 3.86 -16.67 32.04
C ASP A 259 3.91 -18.08 31.44
N LYS A 260 2.83 -18.50 30.76
CA LYS A 260 2.75 -19.79 30.04
C LYS A 260 3.76 -19.91 28.90
N ILE A 261 4.38 -18.81 28.47
CA ILE A 261 5.46 -18.85 27.48
C ILE A 261 6.63 -19.72 27.95
N LYS A 262 6.87 -19.84 29.26
CA LYS A 262 7.91 -20.70 29.84
C LYS A 262 7.70 -22.15 29.46
N ASP A 263 6.47 -22.65 29.55
CA ASP A 263 6.14 -24.03 29.22
C ASP A 263 6.41 -24.34 27.74
N ILE A 264 6.34 -23.33 26.87
CA ILE A 264 6.65 -23.44 25.45
C ILE A 264 8.17 -23.38 25.20
N ILE A 265 8.86 -22.46 25.89
CA ILE A 265 10.32 -22.29 25.76
C ILE A 265 11.05 -23.54 26.28
N ASP A 266 10.63 -24.07 27.42
CA ASP A 266 11.30 -25.20 28.09
C ASP A 266 10.96 -26.57 27.46
N ASN A 267 9.93 -26.62 26.61
CA ASN A 267 9.51 -27.84 25.92
C ASN A 267 9.92 -27.85 24.45
N ASN A 268 11.08 -28.46 24.16
CA ASN A 268 11.61 -28.59 22.79
C ASN A 268 10.70 -29.37 21.84
N ASN A 269 9.77 -30.19 22.36
CA ASN A 269 8.80 -30.92 21.55
C ASN A 269 7.53 -30.12 21.27
N HIS A 270 7.38 -28.94 21.90
CA HIS A 270 6.23 -28.08 21.64
C HIS A 270 6.29 -27.53 20.22
N LYS A 271 5.18 -27.62 19.48
CA LYS A 271 5.06 -27.17 18.08
C LYS A 271 5.47 -25.72 17.82
N PHE A 272 5.54 -24.89 18.86
CA PHE A 272 5.91 -23.47 18.79
C PHE A 272 7.27 -23.14 19.39
N HIS A 273 7.98 -24.12 19.96
CA HIS A 273 9.30 -23.90 20.54
C HIS A 273 10.23 -23.15 19.58
N GLU A 274 10.34 -23.61 18.32
CA GLU A 274 11.20 -22.98 17.32
C GLU A 274 10.91 -21.50 17.03
N LYS A 275 9.69 -21.02 17.28
CA LYS A 275 9.30 -19.63 17.08
C LYS A 275 9.63 -18.72 18.25
N VAL A 276 9.87 -19.28 19.44
CA VAL A 276 10.08 -18.51 20.69
C VAL A 276 11.28 -18.99 21.49
N LYS A 277 12.07 -19.95 21.01
CA LYS A 277 13.20 -20.56 21.74
C LYS A 277 14.28 -19.59 22.19
N ASP A 278 14.42 -18.45 21.50
CA ASP A 278 15.40 -17.42 21.86
C ASP A 278 14.81 -16.35 22.81
N VAL A 279 13.53 -16.47 23.18
CA VAL A 279 12.84 -15.58 24.12
C VAL A 279 13.26 -15.92 25.54
N ASN A 280 13.63 -14.88 26.30
CA ASN A 280 13.88 -14.96 27.72
C ASN A 280 12.69 -14.38 28.47
N TYR A 281 12.11 -15.13 29.41
CA TYR A 281 11.07 -14.63 30.31
C TYR A 281 11.57 -14.55 31.75
N ARG A 282 11.73 -13.33 32.27
CA ARG A 282 12.19 -13.06 33.64
C ARG A 282 11.38 -11.94 34.26
N ASN A 283 10.90 -12.15 35.49
CA ASN A 283 10.16 -11.15 36.26
C ASN A 283 8.97 -10.52 35.49
N GLY A 284 8.20 -11.32 34.75
CA GLY A 284 7.08 -10.81 33.96
C GLY A 284 7.48 -10.18 32.63
N LYS A 285 8.78 -10.08 32.31
CA LYS A 285 9.28 -9.42 31.10
C LYS A 285 9.85 -10.41 30.10
N LEU A 286 9.59 -10.13 28.83
CA LEU A 286 10.14 -10.82 27.67
C LEU A 286 11.27 -10.00 27.06
N SER A 287 12.35 -10.67 26.69
CA SER A 287 13.46 -10.09 25.93
C SER A 287 14.09 -11.13 25.01
N VAL A 288 14.86 -10.68 24.02
CA VAL A 288 15.60 -11.56 23.09
C VAL A 288 16.98 -10.98 22.80
N PRO A 289 17.94 -11.81 22.35
CA PRO A 289 19.17 -11.33 21.74
C PRO A 289 18.92 -10.52 20.47
N ASP A 290 19.88 -9.66 20.12
CA ASP A 290 19.83 -8.87 18.90
C ASP A 290 19.67 -9.77 17.66
N GLY A 291 18.79 -9.37 16.74
CA GLY A 291 18.46 -10.12 15.53
C GLY A 291 17.35 -11.16 15.70
N LYS A 292 16.83 -11.35 16.91
CA LYS A 292 15.73 -12.30 17.20
C LYS A 292 14.41 -11.61 17.56
N GLU A 293 14.29 -10.31 17.29
CA GLU A 293 13.16 -9.46 17.72
C GLU A 293 11.80 -9.92 17.17
N VAL A 294 11.80 -10.63 16.04
CA VAL A 294 10.58 -11.23 15.48
C VAL A 294 9.94 -12.24 16.45
N GLN A 295 10.74 -12.96 17.24
CA GLN A 295 10.22 -13.96 18.19
C GLN A 295 9.44 -13.32 19.35
N LEU A 296 9.75 -12.07 19.71
CA LEU A 296 8.94 -11.32 20.68
C LEU A 296 7.52 -11.11 20.13
N LEU A 297 7.40 -10.74 18.86
CA LEU A 297 6.08 -10.61 18.21
C LEU A 297 5.40 -11.97 18.05
N ASP A 298 6.15 -13.05 17.77
CA ASP A 298 5.57 -14.41 17.74
C ASP A 298 5.00 -14.80 19.11
N ALA A 299 5.70 -14.49 20.20
CA ALA A 299 5.27 -14.81 21.56
C ALA A 299 3.96 -14.09 21.94
N ILE A 300 3.73 -12.87 21.46
CA ILE A 300 2.52 -12.09 21.78
C ILE A 300 1.43 -12.16 20.71
N SER A 301 1.66 -12.90 19.62
CA SER A 301 0.73 -12.97 18.48
C SER A 301 -0.35 -14.05 18.63
N ASP A 302 -0.08 -15.08 19.43
CA ASP A 302 -0.95 -16.23 19.76
C ASP A 302 -1.82 -16.80 18.60
N ALA A 303 -1.36 -16.70 17.35
CA ALA A 303 -2.16 -16.75 16.11
C ALA A 303 -2.60 -18.15 15.63
N PHE A 304 -3.32 -18.93 16.43
CA PHE A 304 -3.72 -20.32 16.08
C PHE A 304 -5.21 -20.64 16.32
N TYR A 305 -5.79 -21.58 15.55
CA TYR A 305 -7.15 -22.12 15.71
C TYR A 305 -7.51 -22.54 17.16
N GLN A 306 -6.50 -22.88 17.96
CA GLN A 306 -6.53 -22.85 19.42
C GLN A 306 -5.36 -21.99 19.88
N ALA A 307 -5.65 -20.77 20.32
CA ALA A 307 -4.69 -19.84 20.86
C ALA A 307 -4.10 -20.46 22.13
N VAL A 308 -2.79 -20.71 22.14
CA VAL A 308 -2.13 -21.52 23.18
C VAL A 308 -1.88 -20.72 24.44
N ILE A 309 -1.59 -19.42 24.29
CA ILE A 309 -1.28 -18.56 25.43
C ILE A 309 -2.57 -17.96 26.02
N SER A 310 -3.45 -17.45 25.17
CA SER A 310 -4.73 -16.85 25.56
C SER A 310 -5.86 -17.86 25.77
N GLU A 311 -5.65 -19.14 25.48
CA GLU A 311 -6.61 -20.25 25.65
C GLU A 311 -7.97 -20.05 24.94
N THR A 312 -7.96 -19.29 23.84
CA THR A 312 -9.16 -19.01 23.05
C THR A 312 -9.22 -19.87 21.77
N GLU A 313 -10.38 -20.41 21.42
CA GLU A 313 -10.58 -21.03 20.11
C GLU A 313 -10.75 -19.94 19.04
N ASN A 314 -9.97 -19.98 17.97
CA ASN A 314 -10.01 -19.00 16.90
C ASN A 314 -10.78 -19.53 15.69
N VAL A 315 -11.60 -18.66 15.10
CA VAL A 315 -12.11 -18.80 13.74
C VAL A 315 -11.19 -17.96 12.84
N ASP A 316 -10.27 -18.59 12.13
CA ASP A 316 -9.42 -17.88 11.16
C ASP A 316 -10.22 -17.65 9.87
N GLU A 317 -10.97 -16.55 9.79
CA GLU A 317 -11.77 -16.18 8.61
C GLU A 317 -10.90 -15.99 7.34
N THR A 318 -9.57 -15.90 7.47
CA THR A 318 -8.66 -15.82 6.31
C THR A 318 -8.36 -17.18 5.66
N ARG A 319 -8.91 -18.27 6.19
CA ARG A 319 -8.74 -19.65 5.70
C ARG A 319 -10.05 -20.43 5.53
N MET A 320 -11.20 -19.76 5.39
CA MET A 320 -12.43 -20.36 4.84
C MET A 320 -12.53 -20.16 3.33
#